data_AF-A0A3N5HE09-F1
#
_entry.id   AF-A0A3N5HE09-F1
#
_cell.length_a   1.000
_cell.length_b   1.000
_cell.length_c   1.000
_cell.angle_alpha   90.00
_cell.angle_beta   90.00
_cell.angle_gamma   90.00
#
_symmetry.space_group_name_H-M   'P 1'
#
loop_
_entity.id
_entity.type
_entity.pdbx_description
1 polymer ?
#
loop_
_entity_poly.entity_id
_entity_poly.type
_entity_poly.pdbx_seq_one_letter_code
_entity_poly.pdbx_strand_id
1 'polypeptide(L)'
;MLHVDRNRDGTIAGATELVTWRLAGDVLRRDAGGGAQPVVNGVRALHLAYLDASGAPTTDPAAVCRVNITLVTRADHATSRAARDLAAVFATDVHLRNR
;
A
#
# COMPACT_ATOMS: atom_id res chain seq x y z
N MET A 1 -15.39 -2.83 3.48
CA MET A 1 -14.63 -2.36 4.66
C MET A 1 -13.49 -3.33 4.86
N LEU A 2 -12.24 -2.85 4.93
CA LEU A 2 -11.04 -3.70 4.91
C LEU A 2 -10.54 -3.96 6.33
N HIS A 3 -10.40 -5.23 6.72
CA HIS A 3 -9.78 -5.59 8.00
C HIS A 3 -8.49 -6.38 7.78
N VAL A 4 -7.45 -6.08 8.59
CA VAL A 4 -6.13 -6.73 8.52
C VAL A 4 -5.81 -7.34 9.88
N ASP A 5 -5.63 -8.66 9.90
CA ASP A 5 -5.12 -9.43 11.05
C ASP A 5 -3.58 -9.32 11.07
N ARG A 6 -3.06 -8.33 11.81
CA ARG A 6 -1.62 -7.99 11.83
C ARG A 6 -0.77 -8.96 12.65
N ASN A 7 -1.35 -9.69 13.59
CA ASN A 7 -0.64 -10.61 14.50
C ASN A 7 -0.93 -12.09 14.22
N ARG A 8 -1.79 -12.39 13.24
CA ARG A 8 -2.16 -13.75 12.80
C ARG A 8 -2.85 -14.58 13.87
N ASP A 9 -3.50 -13.94 14.85
CA ASP A 9 -4.17 -14.64 15.95
C ASP A 9 -5.61 -15.06 15.60
N GLY A 10 -6.08 -14.72 14.39
CA GLY A 10 -7.42 -15.06 13.91
C GLY A 10 -8.52 -14.12 14.38
N THR A 11 -8.20 -13.08 15.15
CA THR A 11 -9.14 -12.08 15.66
C THR A 11 -9.13 -10.84 14.76
N ILE A 12 -10.27 -10.53 14.16
CA ILE A 12 -10.44 -9.41 13.20
C ILE A 12 -11.29 -8.28 13.82
N ALA A 13 -11.43 -8.27 15.16
CA ALA A 13 -12.13 -7.22 15.89
C ALA A 13 -11.20 -6.00 16.07
N GLY A 14 -10.94 -5.27 14.99
CA GLY A 14 -10.24 -3.99 15.03
C GLY A 14 -11.23 -2.82 14.97
N ALA A 15 -10.86 -1.69 15.59
CA ALA A 15 -11.60 -0.44 15.42
C ALA A 15 -11.79 -0.13 13.92
N THR A 16 -12.98 0.33 13.54
CA THR A 16 -13.31 0.75 12.17
C THR A 16 -12.53 2.02 11.81
N GLU A 17 -11.27 1.87 11.41
CA GLU A 17 -10.43 2.98 10.96
C GLU A 17 -10.38 2.97 9.43
N LEU A 18 -10.90 4.04 8.79
CA LEU A 18 -10.71 4.26 7.37
C LEU A 18 -9.29 4.81 7.17
N VAL A 19 -8.42 4.00 6.56
CA VAL A 19 -7.05 4.41 6.20
C VAL A 19 -6.99 4.76 4.72
N THR A 20 -6.57 5.99 4.42
CA THR A 20 -6.33 6.46 3.05
C THR A 20 -4.83 6.64 2.81
N TRP A 21 -4.35 6.08 1.71
CA TRP A 21 -2.99 6.30 1.22
C TRP A 21 -3.03 7.25 0.04
N ARG A 22 -2.18 8.26 0.04
CA ARG A 22 -2.07 9.21 -1.07
C ARG A 22 -0.63 9.55 -1.37
N LEU A 23 -0.31 9.70 -2.65
CA LEU A 23 0.95 10.24 -3.12
C LEU A 23 0.79 11.76 -3.28
N ALA A 24 1.54 12.54 -2.49
CA ALA A 24 1.58 13.99 -2.57
C ALA A 24 2.98 14.44 -3.00
N GLY A 25 3.11 14.83 -4.27
CA GLY A 25 4.43 14.99 -4.88
C GLY A 25 5.14 13.63 -4.96
N ASP A 26 6.33 13.53 -4.38
CA ASP A 26 7.08 12.27 -4.24
C ASP A 26 7.01 11.69 -2.81
N VAL A 27 6.05 12.12 -2.00
CA VAL A 27 5.87 11.63 -0.62
C VAL A 27 4.59 10.82 -0.50
N LEU A 28 4.70 9.54 -0.15
CA LEU A 28 3.57 8.70 0.23
C LEU A 28 3.14 9.06 1.65
N ARG A 29 1.84 9.27 1.83
CA ARG A 29 1.24 9.67 3.10
C ARG A 29 0.11 8.73 3.49
N ARG A 30 -0.02 8.47 4.79
CA ARG A 30 -1.11 7.70 5.41
C ARG A 30 -2.01 8.66 6.19
N ASP A 31 -3.29 8.68 5.88
CA ASP A 31 -4.32 9.33 6.68
C ASP A 31 -5.20 8.28 7.33
N ALA A 32 -5.52 8.48 8.60
CA ALA A 32 -6.37 7.59 9.37
C ALA A 32 -7.31 8.38 10.30
N GLY A 33 -7.57 9.66 9.98
CA GLY A 33 -8.48 10.55 10.73
C GLY A 33 -7.79 11.66 11.52
N GLY A 34 -6.46 11.63 11.64
CA GLY A 34 -5.65 12.67 12.29
C GLY A 34 -4.90 13.60 11.34
N GLY A 35 -5.14 13.47 10.02
CA GLY A 35 -4.41 14.15 8.97
C GLY A 35 -3.30 13.28 8.36
N ALA A 36 -3.06 13.47 7.06
CA ALA A 36 -2.15 12.62 6.30
C ALA A 36 -0.67 12.79 6.73
N GLN A 37 -0.14 11.82 7.47
CA GLN A 37 1.26 11.77 7.91
C GLN A 37 2.19 11.24 6.81
N PRO A 38 3.40 11.79 6.63
CA PRO A 38 4.38 11.26 5.68
C PRO A 38 4.90 9.90 6.14
N VAL A 39 5.07 8.96 5.20
CA VAL A 39 5.56 7.59 5.48
C VAL A 39 6.80 7.27 4.67
N VAL A 40 6.81 7.59 3.37
CA VAL A 40 7.94 7.31 2.47
C VAL A 40 8.20 8.51 1.56
N ASN A 41 9.45 8.96 1.49
CA ASN A 41 9.90 9.98 0.54
C ASN A 41 10.42 9.34 -0.76
N GLY A 42 10.60 10.16 -1.80
CA GLY A 42 11.20 9.72 -3.05
C GLY A 42 10.37 8.68 -3.81
N VAL A 43 9.06 8.61 -3.55
CA VAL A 43 8.15 7.70 -4.23
C VAL A 43 7.92 8.18 -5.66
N ARG A 44 8.16 7.28 -6.62
CA ARG A 44 7.93 7.49 -8.04
C ARG A 44 6.59 6.94 -8.49
N ALA A 45 6.22 5.78 -7.95
CA ALA A 45 4.95 5.14 -8.29
C ALA A 45 4.47 4.27 -7.12
N LEU A 46 3.15 4.25 -6.94
CA LEU A 46 2.44 3.28 -6.13
C LEU A 46 1.39 2.63 -7.05
N HIS A 47 1.46 1.32 -7.19
CA HIS A 47 0.49 0.55 -7.98
C HIS A 47 -0.22 -0.46 -7.08
N LEU A 48 -1.55 -0.47 -7.16
CA LEU A 48 -2.42 -1.39 -6.43
C LEU A 48 -3.16 -2.23 -7.47
N ALA A 49 -2.92 -3.55 -7.45
CA ALA A 49 -3.70 -4.50 -8.22
C ALA A 49 -4.63 -5.27 -7.28
N TYR A 50 -5.92 -5.15 -7.51
CA TYR A 50 -6.97 -5.83 -6.75
C TYR A 50 -7.32 -7.14 -7.45
N LEU A 51 -7.23 -8.24 -6.71
CA LEU A 51 -7.37 -9.59 -7.24
C LEU A 51 -8.50 -10.33 -6.54
N ASP A 52 -9.23 -11.13 -7.32
CA ASP A 52 -10.27 -12.04 -6.82
C ASP A 52 -9.68 -13.35 -6.26
N ALA A 53 -10.56 -14.25 -5.80
CA ALA A 53 -10.20 -15.55 -5.24
C ALA A 53 -9.41 -16.46 -6.18
N SER A 54 -9.56 -16.27 -7.50
CA SER A 54 -8.80 -17.00 -8.52
C SER A 54 -7.45 -16.35 -8.83
N GLY A 55 -7.18 -15.16 -8.29
CA GLY A 55 -6.00 -14.35 -8.58
C GLY A 55 -6.15 -13.46 -9.81
N ALA A 56 -7.35 -13.35 -10.40
CA ALA A 56 -7.60 -12.51 -11.55
C ALA A 56 -7.85 -11.04 -11.13
N PRO A 57 -7.39 -10.04 -11.90
CA PRO A 57 -7.73 -8.64 -11.65
C PRO A 57 -9.23 -8.40 -11.63
N THR A 58 -9.71 -7.69 -10.63
CA THR A 58 -11.13 -7.33 -10.51
C THR A 58 -11.32 -5.88 -10.10
N THR A 59 -12.40 -5.28 -10.60
CA THR A 59 -12.88 -3.97 -10.18
C THR A 59 -14.08 -4.07 -9.26
N ASP A 60 -14.64 -5.26 -9.06
CA ASP A 60 -15.73 -5.50 -8.10
C ASP A 60 -15.17 -5.51 -6.68
N PRO A 61 -15.48 -4.51 -5.83
CA PRO A 61 -14.96 -4.44 -4.46
C PRO A 61 -15.34 -5.64 -3.60
N ALA A 62 -16.48 -6.28 -3.86
CA ALA A 62 -16.94 -7.44 -3.08
C ALA A 62 -16.11 -8.69 -3.39
N ALA A 63 -15.59 -8.80 -4.62
CA ALA A 63 -14.79 -9.92 -5.08
C ALA A 63 -13.32 -9.84 -4.66
N VAL A 64 -12.81 -8.66 -4.26
CA VAL A 64 -11.40 -8.48 -3.88
C VAL A 64 -11.06 -9.31 -2.65
N CYS A 65 -10.16 -10.27 -2.81
CA CYS A 65 -9.63 -11.07 -1.71
C CYS A 65 -8.12 -10.89 -1.52
N ARG A 66 -7.44 -10.22 -2.46
CA ARG A 66 -5.99 -10.02 -2.44
C ARG A 66 -5.63 -8.69 -3.07
N VAL A 67 -4.60 -8.05 -2.53
CA VAL A 67 -4.05 -6.81 -3.07
C VAL A 67 -2.55 -6.98 -3.27
N ASN A 68 -2.10 -6.85 -4.51
CA ASN A 68 -0.68 -6.70 -4.83
C ASN A 68 -0.32 -5.23 -4.79
N ILE A 69 0.64 -4.89 -3.94
CA ILE A 69 1.13 -3.53 -3.74
C ILE A 69 2.54 -3.45 -4.30
N THR A 70 2.75 -2.60 -5.30
CA THR A 70 4.09 -2.30 -5.83
C THR A 70 4.44 -0.85 -5.54
N LEU A 71 5.59 -0.63 -4.93
CA LEU A 71 6.14 0.68 -4.63
C LEU A 71 7.47 0.86 -5.36
N VAL A 72 7.58 1.92 -6.15
CA VAL A 72 8.82 2.32 -6.81
C VAL A 72 9.34 3.56 -6.12
N THR A 73 10.58 3.52 -5.63
CA THR A 73 11.23 4.66 -4.96
C THR A 73 12.54 5.01 -5.63
N ARG A 74 13.03 6.21 -5.34
CA ARG A 74 14.40 6.66 -5.56
C ARG A 74 15.02 7.08 -4.23
N ALA A 75 16.35 7.18 -4.18
CA ALA A 75 17.03 7.77 -3.05
C ALA A 75 16.70 9.28 -2.94
N ASP A 76 16.11 9.72 -1.82
CA ASP A 76 15.75 11.12 -1.57
C ASP A 76 16.96 11.98 -1.14
N HIS A 77 17.97 11.37 -0.50
CA HIS A 77 19.18 12.03 -0.01
C HIS A 77 20.47 11.60 -0.71
N ALA A 78 20.37 11.04 -1.92
CA ALA A 78 21.55 10.66 -2.69
C ALA A 78 22.43 11.89 -3.00
N THR A 79 23.73 11.76 -2.73
CA THR A 79 24.74 12.81 -2.96
C THR A 79 25.26 12.82 -4.40
N SER A 80 25.22 11.69 -5.11
CA SER A 80 25.58 11.58 -6.52
C SER A 80 24.33 11.48 -7.42
N ARG A 81 24.45 11.96 -8.66
CA ARG A 81 23.38 11.86 -9.66
C ARG A 81 23.05 10.40 -9.99
N ALA A 82 24.07 9.56 -10.16
CA ALA A 82 23.90 8.13 -10.42
C ALA A 82 23.07 7.43 -9.31
N ALA A 83 23.27 7.80 -8.05
CA ALA A 83 22.49 7.25 -6.94
C ALA A 83 21.06 7.80 -6.87
N ARG A 84 20.80 9.04 -7.34
CA ARG A 84 19.44 9.61 -7.42
C ARG A 84 18.59 8.95 -8.50
N ASP A 85 19.22 8.49 -9.56
CA ASP A 85 18.55 7.86 -10.71
C ASP A 85 18.35 6.35 -10.50
N LEU A 86 18.94 5.76 -9.45
CA LEU A 86 18.72 4.38 -9.08
C LEU A 86 17.31 4.21 -8.48
N ALA A 87 16.50 3.38 -9.13
CA ALA A 87 15.16 3.02 -8.67
C ALA A 87 15.20 1.73 -7.84
N ALA A 88 14.48 1.71 -6.72
CA ALA A 88 14.19 0.49 -5.97
C ALA A 88 12.71 0.12 -6.17
N VAL A 89 12.45 -1.17 -6.36
CA VAL A 89 11.09 -1.72 -6.52
C VAL A 89 10.81 -2.68 -5.38
N PHE A 90 9.74 -2.41 -4.66
CA PHE A 90 9.23 -3.28 -3.59
C PHE A 90 7.86 -3.79 -3.99
N ALA A 91 7.65 -5.10 -3.87
CA ALA A 91 6.36 -5.72 -4.10
C ALA A 91 5.96 -6.54 -2.87
N THR A 92 4.70 -6.41 -2.47
CA THR A 92 4.12 -7.24 -1.42
C THR A 92 2.70 -7.66 -1.79
N ASP A 93 2.29 -8.79 -1.23
CA ASP A 93 0.99 -9.41 -1.44
C ASP A 93 0.24 -9.40 -0.09
N VAL A 94 -1.00 -8.91 -0.12
CA VAL A 94 -1.85 -8.82 1.06
C VAL A 94 -3.12 -9.63 0.82
N HIS A 95 -3.33 -10.69 1.59
CA HIS A 95 -4.59 -11.44 1.62
C HIS A 95 -5.61 -10.76 2.52
N LEU A 96 -6.82 -10.62 1.99
CA LEU A 96 -7.97 -10.08 2.68
C LEU A 96 -8.86 -11.23 3.13
N ARG A 97 -9.35 -11.15 4.37
CA ARG A 97 -10.43 -12.01 4.83
C ARG A 97 -11.74 -11.24 4.74
N ASN A 98 -12.43 -11.36 3.60
CA ASN A 98 -13.84 -10.99 3.51
C ASN A 98 -14.66 -12.09 4.19
N ARG A 99 -15.54 -11.71 5.12
CA ARG A 99 -16.61 -12.55 5.65
C ARG A 99 -17.93 -11.85 5.36
#